data_AF-A0A2K5QX24-F1
#
_entry.id   AF-A0A2K5QX24-F1
#
_cell.length_a   1.000
_cell.length_b   1.000
_cell.length_c   1.000
_cell.angle_alpha   90.00
_cell.angle_beta   90.00
_cell.angle_gamma   90.00
#
_symmetry.space_group_name_H-M   'P 1'
#
loop_
_entity.id
_entity.type
_entity.pdbx_description
1 polymer ?
#
loop_
_entity_poly.entity_id
_entity_poly.type
_entity_poly.pdbx_seq_one_letter_code
_entity_poly.pdbx_strand_id
1 'polypeptide(L)'
;MALTQELYATPASRLDSFVAQWLQPHREWKEKVLDAVRTVEQFLRQEHFQGEHGLDRDVRVLKVIKVGSFGNGTILRSTREVELVAFLSCFHSFHEAATHHQAVLRLLWKAIWQSQDLLALRLECLRLEKRVPDAIVLTIQTWEAVEPITVTIVPAYRTLGPSAPNSQPPPEVYVSLINACDVPGNFSPSFSELQRNFVKHRPTKLKSLLRLVKHWYQQRARDIHVTVEQRGYPDYKLIVNPYEPIKKIKEKIRRSRGYSGLQRLSFQVPGDERQLLSSRSSLAKYGIFSHTHVYLLEAIPPEIQVFVKNPDGESYAYAIDPNSFVLGLKEQIEDQQGLPKKQQQLEFQGQVLQDWLSLRGYDVQDSDTLILSKKKEGQALFPAS
;
A
#
# COMPACT_ATOMS: atom_id res chain seq x y z
N MET A 1 9.57 -24.58 19.04
CA MET A 1 9.30 -23.68 17.91
C MET A 1 10.08 -22.40 18.14
N ALA A 2 11.19 -22.20 17.43
CA ALA A 2 12.00 -20.99 17.60
C ALA A 2 11.21 -19.79 17.07
N LEU A 3 10.95 -18.79 17.91
CA LEU A 3 10.40 -17.49 17.50
C LEU A 3 11.23 -16.99 16.31
N THR A 4 10.58 -16.74 15.17
CA THR A 4 11.22 -16.08 14.03
C THR A 4 11.79 -14.75 14.50
N GLN A 5 13.11 -14.64 14.51
CA GLN A 5 13.75 -13.39 14.88
C GLN A 5 13.31 -12.30 13.90
N GLU A 6 12.83 -11.18 14.42
CA GLU A 6 12.27 -10.11 13.61
C GLU A 6 13.36 -9.09 13.27
N LEU A 7 13.36 -8.58 12.03
CA LEU A 7 14.39 -7.65 11.55
C LEU A 7 14.54 -6.44 12.48
N TYR A 8 13.43 -5.85 12.93
CA TYR A 8 13.43 -4.67 13.81
C TYR A 8 13.98 -4.95 15.22
N ALA A 9 13.90 -6.19 15.71
CA ALA A 9 14.46 -6.60 16.99
C ALA A 9 15.94 -6.99 16.88
N THR A 10 16.52 -6.95 15.68
CA THR A 10 17.91 -7.34 15.44
C THR A 10 18.82 -6.10 15.50
N PRO A 11 19.78 -6.04 16.45
CA PRO A 11 20.74 -4.95 16.52
C PRO A 11 21.54 -4.81 15.21
N ALA A 12 21.93 -3.58 14.88
CA ALA A 12 22.70 -3.29 13.66
C ALA A 12 23.96 -4.17 13.53
N SER A 13 24.66 -4.43 14.65
CA SER A 13 25.85 -5.29 14.71
C SER A 13 25.59 -6.77 14.38
N ARG A 14 24.32 -7.22 14.38
CA ARG A 14 23.92 -8.61 14.11
C ARG A 14 23.23 -8.81 12.76
N LEU A 15 23.11 -7.76 11.95
CA LEU A 15 22.40 -7.83 10.65
C LEU A 15 23.02 -8.84 9.69
N ASP A 16 24.35 -8.99 9.70
CA ASP A 16 25.02 -10.00 8.86
C ASP A 16 24.64 -11.42 9.25
N SER A 17 24.66 -11.74 10.55
CA SER A 17 24.20 -13.03 11.07
C SER A 17 22.73 -13.26 10.75
N PHE A 18 21.91 -12.22 10.84
CA PHE A 18 20.50 -12.28 10.46
C PHE A 18 20.30 -12.66 8.99
N VAL A 19 21.03 -12.01 8.07
CA VAL A 19 20.98 -12.34 6.65
C VAL A 19 21.39 -13.79 6.41
N ALA A 20 22.51 -14.23 7.00
CA ALA A 20 23.03 -15.59 6.80
C ALA A 20 22.10 -16.68 7.35
N GLN A 21 21.53 -16.49 8.54
CA GLN A 21 20.75 -17.51 9.24
C GLN A 21 19.28 -17.54 8.83
N TRP A 22 18.70 -16.39 8.51
CA TRP A 22 17.25 -16.25 8.32
C TRP A 22 16.84 -15.93 6.88
N LEU A 23 17.67 -15.19 6.13
CA LEU A 23 17.28 -14.74 4.78
C LEU A 23 17.83 -15.61 3.65
N GLN A 24 19.00 -16.22 3.81
CA GLN A 24 19.56 -17.06 2.76
C GLN A 24 18.78 -18.39 2.63
N PRO A 25 18.46 -18.83 1.40
CA PRO A 25 17.82 -20.13 1.20
C PRO A 25 18.83 -21.26 1.46
N HIS A 26 18.33 -22.42 1.90
CA HIS A 26 19.15 -23.62 1.96
C HIS A 26 19.63 -24.03 0.57
N ARG A 27 20.89 -24.45 0.48
CA ARG A 27 21.53 -24.82 -0.80
C ARG A 27 20.79 -25.98 -1.48
N GLU A 28 20.53 -27.05 -0.73
CA GLU A 28 19.83 -28.25 -1.23
C GLU A 28 18.44 -27.91 -1.75
N TRP A 29 17.66 -27.14 -0.99
CA TRP A 29 16.34 -26.68 -1.43
C TRP A 29 16.43 -25.90 -2.75
N LYS A 30 17.39 -24.97 -2.87
CA LYS A 30 17.60 -24.18 -4.09
C LYS A 30 17.95 -25.07 -5.29
N GLU A 31 18.80 -26.08 -5.10
CA GLU A 31 19.19 -27.01 -6.16
C GLU A 31 17.99 -27.82 -6.67
N LYS A 32 17.13 -28.31 -5.77
CA LYS A 32 15.88 -29.02 -6.14
C LYS A 32 14.92 -28.14 -6.92
N VAL A 33 14.73 -26.87 -6.50
CA VAL A 33 13.89 -25.92 -7.23
C VAL A 33 14.45 -25.67 -8.64
N LEU A 34 15.77 -25.50 -8.76
CA LEU A 34 16.42 -25.27 -10.05
C LEU A 34 16.36 -26.49 -10.97
N ASP A 35 16.29 -27.70 -10.41
CA ASP A 35 16.09 -28.92 -11.17
C ASP A 35 14.68 -29.00 -11.77
N ALA A 36 13.65 -28.75 -10.95
CA ALA A 36 12.26 -28.69 -11.42
C ALA A 36 12.04 -27.64 -12.52
N VAL A 37 12.62 -26.45 -12.33
CA VAL A 37 12.57 -25.35 -13.32
C VAL A 37 13.31 -25.72 -14.60
N ARG A 38 14.33 -26.58 -14.53
CA ARG A 38 15.08 -27.02 -15.73
C ARG A 38 14.19 -27.81 -16.67
N THR A 39 13.28 -28.63 -16.16
CA THR A 39 12.27 -29.35 -16.96
C THR A 39 11.38 -28.36 -17.71
N VAL A 40 10.93 -27.28 -17.05
CA VAL A 40 10.16 -26.21 -17.70
C VAL A 40 10.99 -25.50 -18.79
N GLU A 41 12.26 -25.18 -18.49
CA GLU A 41 13.18 -24.57 -19.48
C GLU A 41 13.44 -25.48 -20.68
N GLN A 42 13.52 -26.80 -20.47
CA GLN A 42 13.73 -27.81 -21.52
C GLN A 42 12.49 -27.96 -22.38
N PHE A 43 11.32 -28.14 -21.76
CA PHE A 43 10.03 -28.18 -22.45
C PHE A 43 9.86 -26.97 -23.37
N LEU A 44 10.00 -25.75 -22.84
CA LEU A 44 9.83 -24.54 -23.63
C LEU A 44 10.77 -24.47 -24.85
N ARG A 45 12.00 -24.98 -24.74
CA ARG A 45 13.01 -24.95 -25.81
C ARG A 45 12.82 -26.04 -26.87
N GLN A 46 12.26 -27.18 -26.49
CA GLN A 46 12.09 -28.34 -27.36
C GLN A 46 10.74 -28.37 -28.05
N GLU A 47 9.72 -27.72 -27.46
CA GLU A 47 8.36 -27.71 -27.99
C GLU A 47 8.28 -26.89 -29.29
N HIS A 48 7.57 -27.45 -30.26
CA HIS A 48 7.23 -26.79 -31.53
C HIS A 48 5.78 -26.35 -31.48
N PHE A 49 5.56 -25.04 -31.41
CA PHE A 49 4.22 -24.51 -31.22
C PHE A 49 3.59 -24.16 -32.57
N GLN A 50 2.46 -24.80 -32.88
CA GLN A 50 1.70 -24.47 -34.10
C GLN A 50 1.02 -23.10 -33.94
N GLY A 51 1.47 -22.11 -34.71
CA GLY A 51 0.97 -20.75 -34.63
C GLY A 51 -0.46 -20.61 -35.16
N GLU A 52 -1.27 -19.82 -34.46
CA GLU A 52 -2.62 -19.42 -34.86
C GLU A 52 -2.69 -17.87 -34.87
N HIS A 53 -3.70 -17.27 -35.53
CA HIS A 53 -3.98 -15.83 -35.49
C HIS A 53 -2.84 -14.90 -35.98
N GLY A 54 -2.26 -15.19 -37.16
CA GLY A 54 -1.25 -14.34 -37.80
C GLY A 54 0.18 -14.52 -37.28
N LEU A 55 0.38 -15.49 -36.38
CA LEU A 55 1.70 -15.97 -35.99
C LEU A 55 2.31 -16.88 -37.08
N ASP A 56 3.63 -17.01 -37.07
CA ASP A 56 4.35 -17.98 -37.89
C ASP A 56 3.81 -19.40 -37.69
N ARG A 57 3.81 -20.22 -38.74
CA ARG A 57 3.30 -21.59 -38.69
C ARG A 57 4.02 -22.47 -37.64
N ASP A 58 5.33 -22.29 -37.48
CA ASP A 58 6.16 -22.97 -36.49
C ASP A 58 6.80 -21.92 -35.56
N VAL A 59 6.17 -21.70 -34.41
CA VAL A 59 6.68 -20.80 -33.37
C VAL A 59 7.61 -21.59 -32.46
N ARG A 60 8.80 -21.05 -32.18
CA ARG A 60 9.78 -21.67 -31.28
C ARG A 60 10.26 -20.69 -30.22
N VAL A 61 10.65 -21.22 -29.06
CA VAL A 61 11.34 -20.42 -28.04
C VAL A 61 12.85 -20.43 -28.33
N LEU A 62 13.35 -19.29 -28.79
CA LEU A 62 14.76 -19.09 -29.14
C LEU A 62 15.68 -19.13 -27.92
N LYS A 63 15.18 -18.67 -26.76
CA LYS A 63 15.98 -18.57 -25.53
C LYS A 63 15.06 -18.48 -24.32
N VAL A 64 15.42 -19.16 -23.24
CA VAL A 64 14.76 -19.01 -21.93
C VAL A 64 15.78 -18.54 -20.92
N ILE A 65 15.43 -17.52 -20.14
CA ILE A 65 16.27 -16.97 -19.10
C ILE A 65 15.53 -16.89 -17.76
N LYS A 66 16.22 -17.28 -16.69
CA LYS A 66 15.81 -17.01 -15.32
C LYS A 66 16.08 -15.54 -14.99
N VAL A 67 15.05 -14.84 -14.55
CA VAL A 67 15.09 -13.43 -14.14
C VAL A 67 14.72 -13.30 -12.67
N GLY A 68 14.46 -12.08 -12.20
CA GLY A 68 14.10 -11.83 -10.81
C GLY A 68 15.13 -12.35 -9.82
N SER A 69 14.63 -12.78 -8.65
CA SER A 69 15.46 -13.21 -7.51
C SER A 69 16.39 -14.38 -7.83
N PHE A 70 15.89 -15.37 -8.58
CA PHE A 70 16.66 -16.56 -8.98
C PHE A 70 17.72 -16.22 -10.02
N GLY A 71 17.39 -15.37 -11.00
CA GLY A 71 18.32 -14.95 -12.05
C GLY A 71 19.47 -14.09 -11.55
N ASN A 72 19.20 -13.17 -10.62
CA ASN A 72 20.21 -12.22 -10.13
C ASN A 72 20.94 -12.68 -8.85
N GLY A 73 20.50 -13.78 -8.23
CA GLY A 73 21.12 -14.34 -7.03
C GLY A 73 20.80 -13.56 -5.75
N THR A 74 19.59 -13.03 -5.64
CA THR A 74 19.05 -12.35 -4.44
C THR A 74 17.85 -13.08 -3.83
N ILE A 75 17.76 -14.40 -4.06
CA ILE A 75 16.73 -15.30 -3.49
C ILE A 75 16.70 -15.16 -1.96
N LEU A 76 15.49 -15.09 -1.40
CA LEU A 76 15.20 -15.16 0.03
C LEU A 76 14.68 -16.55 0.40
N ARG A 77 14.83 -16.97 1.65
CA ARG A 77 14.25 -18.23 2.17
C ARG A 77 12.73 -18.32 1.98
N SER A 78 12.03 -17.18 2.05
CA SER A 78 10.59 -17.06 1.80
C SER A 78 10.20 -17.01 0.32
N THR A 79 11.15 -16.99 -0.61
CA THR A 79 10.83 -16.89 -2.04
C THR A 79 10.18 -18.18 -2.53
N ARG A 80 9.01 -18.06 -3.16
CA ARG A 80 8.25 -19.18 -3.74
C ARG A 80 7.96 -19.01 -5.23
N GLU A 81 8.54 -18.00 -5.88
CA GLU A 81 8.31 -17.67 -7.29
C GLU A 81 9.63 -17.67 -8.07
N VAL A 82 9.61 -18.31 -9.24
CA VAL A 82 10.69 -18.30 -10.23
C VAL A 82 10.18 -17.65 -11.50
N GLU A 83 10.82 -16.56 -11.91
CA GLU A 83 10.45 -15.81 -13.09
C GLU A 83 11.32 -16.25 -14.28
N LEU A 84 10.68 -16.58 -15.39
CA LEU A 84 11.26 -16.96 -16.67
C LEU A 84 10.84 -15.95 -17.74
N VAL A 85 11.77 -15.53 -18.58
CA VAL A 85 11.48 -14.83 -19.83
C VAL A 85 11.78 -15.77 -20.98
N ALA A 86 10.80 -15.97 -21.86
CA ALA A 86 10.88 -16.80 -23.04
C ALA A 86 10.92 -15.91 -24.29
N PHE A 87 12.02 -15.93 -25.01
CA PHE A 87 12.19 -15.20 -26.26
C PHE A 87 11.66 -16.03 -27.42
N LEU A 88 10.65 -15.52 -28.14
CA LEU A 88 10.01 -16.27 -29.23
C LEU A 88 10.52 -15.87 -30.61
N SER A 89 10.46 -16.83 -31.54
CA SER A 89 10.84 -16.64 -32.94
C SER A 89 9.87 -15.75 -33.71
N CYS A 90 8.59 -15.77 -33.34
CA CYS A 90 7.51 -15.08 -34.04
C CYS A 90 7.39 -13.58 -33.71
N PHE A 91 8.31 -13.03 -32.94
CA PHE A 91 8.36 -11.61 -32.66
C PHE A 91 9.57 -11.01 -33.39
N HIS A 92 9.33 -10.15 -34.35
CA HIS A 92 10.37 -9.47 -35.12
C HIS A 92 10.52 -8.00 -34.75
N SER A 93 9.55 -7.44 -34.03
CA SER A 93 9.56 -6.07 -33.53
C SER A 93 8.83 -5.95 -32.18
N PHE A 94 9.04 -4.82 -31.50
CA PHE A 94 8.26 -4.48 -30.29
C PHE A 94 6.75 -4.39 -30.60
N HIS A 95 6.39 -3.87 -31.78
CA HIS A 95 4.99 -3.74 -32.18
C HIS A 95 4.32 -5.12 -32.35
N GLU A 96 4.98 -6.07 -33.03
CA GLU A 96 4.49 -7.44 -33.15
C GLU A 96 4.37 -8.13 -31.79
N ALA A 97 5.34 -7.93 -30.91
CA ALA A 97 5.29 -8.48 -29.56
C ALA A 97 4.08 -7.98 -28.78
N ALA A 98 3.73 -6.69 -28.89
CA ALA A 98 2.52 -6.14 -28.27
C ALA A 98 1.23 -6.68 -28.90
N THR A 99 1.13 -6.65 -30.23
CA THR A 99 -0.06 -7.10 -30.98
C THR A 99 -0.36 -8.58 -30.74
N HIS A 100 0.67 -9.43 -30.76
CA HIS A 100 0.51 -10.88 -30.69
C HIS A 100 0.74 -11.47 -29.29
N HIS A 101 1.01 -10.65 -28.26
CA HIS A 101 1.29 -11.10 -26.89
C HIS A 101 0.26 -12.10 -26.37
N GLN A 102 -1.03 -11.77 -26.51
CA GLN A 102 -2.14 -12.60 -26.04
C GLN A 102 -2.29 -13.90 -26.82
N ALA A 103 -2.00 -13.89 -28.13
CA ALA A 103 -2.04 -15.09 -28.95
C ALA A 103 -0.95 -16.07 -28.51
N VAL A 104 0.26 -15.57 -28.27
CA VAL A 104 1.39 -16.36 -27.77
C VAL A 104 1.11 -16.91 -26.36
N LEU A 105 0.53 -16.12 -25.46
CA LEU A 105 0.15 -16.62 -24.13
C LEU A 105 -0.86 -17.78 -24.22
N ARG A 106 -1.87 -17.70 -25.10
CA ARG A 106 -2.81 -18.82 -25.33
C ARG A 106 -2.16 -20.06 -25.92
N LEU A 107 -1.19 -19.87 -26.80
CA LEU A 107 -0.46 -20.96 -27.44
C LEU A 107 0.48 -21.66 -26.44
N LEU A 108 1.25 -20.91 -25.66
CA LEU A 108 2.07 -21.44 -24.58
C LEU A 108 1.22 -22.16 -23.54
N TRP A 109 0.06 -21.59 -23.18
CA TRP A 109 -0.89 -22.20 -22.27
C TRP A 109 -1.33 -23.60 -22.72
N LYS A 110 -1.81 -23.70 -23.96
CA LYS A 110 -2.32 -24.96 -24.55
C LYS A 110 -1.24 -26.03 -24.54
N ALA A 111 -0.02 -25.68 -24.91
CA ALA A 111 1.11 -26.59 -24.92
C ALA A 111 1.52 -27.04 -23.51
N ILE A 112 1.60 -26.12 -22.54
CA ILE A 112 1.93 -26.44 -21.15
C ILE A 112 0.91 -27.42 -20.56
N TRP A 113 -0.38 -27.21 -20.84
CA TRP A 113 -1.45 -28.09 -20.36
C TRP A 113 -1.36 -29.52 -20.92
N GLN A 114 -0.79 -29.68 -22.12
CA GLN A 114 -0.65 -30.98 -22.79
C GLN A 114 0.68 -31.70 -22.47
N SER A 115 1.59 -31.06 -21.75
CA SER A 115 2.93 -31.58 -21.50
C SER A 115 2.94 -32.69 -20.44
N GLN A 116 3.34 -33.90 -20.84
CA GLN A 116 3.49 -35.03 -19.90
C GLN A 116 4.61 -34.79 -18.87
N ASP A 117 5.72 -34.17 -19.28
CA ASP A 117 6.83 -33.87 -18.39
C ASP A 117 6.43 -32.88 -17.28
N LEU A 118 5.60 -31.88 -17.62
CA LEU A 118 5.09 -30.94 -16.63
C LEU A 118 4.00 -31.56 -15.75
N LEU A 119 3.17 -32.45 -16.29
CA LEU A 119 2.22 -33.23 -15.49
C LEU A 119 2.95 -34.14 -14.47
N ALA A 120 4.11 -34.68 -14.83
CA ALA A 120 4.96 -35.43 -13.90
C ALA A 120 5.50 -34.57 -12.73
N LEU A 121 5.59 -33.25 -12.92
CA LEU A 121 5.90 -32.26 -11.88
C LEU A 121 4.66 -31.75 -11.12
N ARG A 122 3.54 -32.48 -11.16
CA ARG A 122 2.27 -32.10 -10.52
C ARG A 122 1.88 -30.66 -10.87
N LEU A 123 1.83 -30.38 -12.18
CA LEU A 123 1.39 -29.08 -12.68
C LEU A 123 0.00 -28.73 -12.12
N GLU A 124 -0.05 -27.61 -11.40
CA GLU A 124 -1.26 -27.07 -10.80
C GLU A 124 -1.37 -25.57 -11.11
N CYS A 125 -2.57 -25.00 -10.87
CA CYS A 125 -2.82 -23.55 -10.90
C CYS A 125 -2.28 -22.80 -12.14
N LEU A 126 -2.34 -23.42 -13.31
CA LEU A 126 -2.08 -22.72 -14.57
C LEU A 126 -3.11 -21.59 -14.69
N ARG A 127 -2.67 -20.32 -14.77
CA ARG A 127 -3.50 -19.09 -14.92
C ARG A 127 -2.78 -17.96 -15.66
N LEU A 128 -3.54 -17.17 -16.41
CA LEU A 128 -3.05 -15.92 -17.01
C LEU A 128 -3.19 -14.82 -15.96
N GLU A 129 -2.07 -14.19 -15.63
CA GLU A 129 -2.04 -13.13 -14.62
C GLU A 129 -1.84 -11.77 -15.29
N LYS A 130 -2.77 -10.85 -15.03
CA LYS A 130 -2.69 -9.49 -15.56
C LYS A 130 -1.55 -8.75 -14.85
N ARG A 131 -0.48 -8.51 -15.59
CA ARG A 131 0.74 -7.82 -15.15
C ARG A 131 1.20 -6.89 -16.29
N VAL A 132 2.27 -6.13 -16.09
CA VAL A 132 2.85 -5.31 -17.16
C VAL A 132 4.21 -5.90 -17.53
N PRO A 133 4.30 -6.75 -18.58
CA PRO A 133 3.22 -7.33 -19.40
C PRO A 133 2.55 -8.57 -18.75
N ASP A 134 1.42 -9.02 -19.32
CA ASP A 134 0.72 -10.23 -18.90
C ASP A 134 1.62 -11.47 -18.95
N ALA A 135 1.40 -12.41 -18.03
CA ALA A 135 2.25 -13.58 -17.87
C ALA A 135 1.43 -14.87 -17.67
N ILE A 136 2.03 -16.01 -18.03
CA ILE A 136 1.55 -17.31 -17.59
C ILE A 136 2.12 -17.57 -16.21
N VAL A 137 1.26 -17.98 -15.28
CA VAL A 137 1.64 -18.41 -13.95
C VAL A 137 1.20 -19.85 -13.79
N LEU A 138 2.09 -20.70 -13.28
CA LEU A 138 1.83 -22.10 -12.99
C LEU A 138 2.51 -22.50 -11.70
N THR A 139 2.04 -23.55 -11.04
CA THR A 139 2.73 -24.14 -9.89
C THR A 139 3.20 -25.54 -10.22
N ILE A 140 4.45 -25.84 -9.86
CA ILE A 140 5.03 -27.18 -9.97
C ILE A 140 5.48 -27.64 -8.58
N GLN A 141 5.41 -28.95 -8.36
CA GLN A 141 5.89 -29.56 -7.14
C GLN A 141 6.74 -30.78 -7.48
N THR A 142 7.97 -30.82 -6.95
CA THR A 142 8.78 -32.04 -7.02
C THR A 142 8.34 -33.02 -5.94
N TRP A 143 8.54 -34.31 -6.17
CA TRP A 143 8.19 -35.37 -5.22
C TRP A 143 8.92 -35.24 -3.86
N GLU A 144 10.04 -34.51 -3.81
CA GLU A 144 10.81 -34.23 -2.59
C GLU A 144 10.52 -32.85 -1.95
N ALA A 145 9.83 -31.95 -2.66
CA ALA A 145 9.56 -30.60 -2.15
C ALA A 145 8.29 -30.58 -1.31
N VAL A 146 8.43 -30.14 -0.06
CA VAL A 146 7.32 -29.97 0.90
C VAL A 146 6.31 -28.92 0.41
N GLU A 147 6.76 -27.91 -0.34
CA GLU A 147 5.92 -26.80 -0.81
C GLU A 147 6.01 -26.61 -2.34
N PRO A 148 4.90 -26.27 -3.01
CA PRO A 148 4.87 -25.99 -4.44
C PRO A 148 5.64 -24.69 -4.76
N ILE A 149 6.19 -24.64 -5.97
CA ILE A 149 6.89 -23.47 -6.51
C ILE A 149 6.09 -22.88 -7.64
N THR A 150 5.84 -21.58 -7.56
CA THR A 150 5.24 -20.80 -8.64
C THR A 150 6.29 -20.50 -9.69
N VAL A 151 5.98 -20.75 -10.95
CA VAL A 151 6.79 -20.35 -12.12
C VAL A 151 5.97 -19.37 -12.94
N THR A 152 6.58 -18.23 -13.24
CA THR A 152 5.99 -17.20 -14.09
C THR A 152 6.75 -17.13 -15.40
N ILE A 153 6.06 -17.21 -16.52
CA ILE A 153 6.63 -17.19 -17.86
C ILE A 153 6.11 -15.95 -18.59
N VAL A 154 7.05 -15.11 -19.02
CA VAL A 154 6.77 -13.89 -19.78
C VAL A 154 7.35 -14.02 -21.19
N PRO A 155 6.51 -14.01 -22.24
CA PRO A 155 7.00 -14.02 -23.61
C PRO A 155 7.61 -12.65 -23.97
N ALA A 156 8.67 -12.64 -24.77
CA ALA A 156 9.40 -11.42 -25.10
C ALA A 156 10.01 -11.43 -26.51
N TYR A 157 10.12 -10.24 -27.10
CA TYR A 157 10.88 -10.02 -28.32
C TYR A 157 12.39 -10.03 -28.05
N ARG A 158 13.15 -10.79 -28.85
CA ARG A 158 14.61 -10.85 -28.75
C ARG A 158 15.27 -9.73 -29.53
N THR A 159 15.37 -8.56 -28.91
CA THR A 159 16.04 -7.40 -29.51
C THR A 159 17.57 -7.44 -29.39
N LEU A 160 18.10 -8.15 -28.38
CA LEU A 160 19.55 -8.21 -28.13
C LEU A 160 20.17 -9.48 -28.75
N GLY A 161 21.17 -9.27 -29.59
CA GLY A 161 22.03 -10.33 -30.11
C GLY A 161 22.93 -10.95 -29.04
N PRO A 162 23.64 -12.05 -29.36
CA PRO A 162 24.66 -12.60 -28.47
C PRO A 162 25.79 -11.59 -28.28
N SER A 163 25.88 -11.00 -27.09
CA SER A 163 26.94 -10.07 -26.72
C SER A 163 27.55 -10.43 -25.37
N ALA A 164 28.74 -9.89 -25.09
CA ALA A 164 29.39 -10.05 -23.80
C ALA A 164 28.49 -9.48 -22.67
N PRO A 165 28.47 -10.10 -21.48
CA PRO A 165 27.73 -9.57 -20.35
C PRO A 165 28.12 -8.11 -20.06
N ASN A 166 27.13 -7.22 -19.95
CA ASN A 166 27.28 -5.78 -19.70
C ASN A 166 27.78 -4.93 -20.88
N SER A 167 27.78 -5.46 -22.11
CA SER A 167 27.94 -4.62 -23.31
C SER A 167 26.77 -3.64 -23.43
N GLN A 168 27.04 -2.41 -23.87
CA GLN A 168 25.97 -1.47 -24.20
C GLN A 168 25.23 -1.94 -25.47
N PRO A 169 23.89 -2.01 -25.45
CA PRO A 169 23.13 -2.23 -26.66
C PRO A 169 23.33 -1.08 -27.67
N PRO A 170 23.24 -1.36 -28.98
CA PRO A 170 23.20 -0.32 -29.99
C PRO A 170 22.06 0.67 -29.70
N PRO A 171 22.28 2.00 -29.81
CA PRO A 171 21.26 3.01 -29.52
C PRO A 171 19.97 2.84 -30.33
N GLU A 172 20.07 2.28 -31.54
CA GLU A 172 18.96 2.04 -32.46
C GLU A 172 17.89 1.14 -31.82
N VAL A 173 18.30 0.20 -30.97
CA VAL A 173 17.38 -0.66 -30.20
C VAL A 173 16.45 0.19 -29.31
N TYR A 174 17.01 1.19 -28.64
CA TYR A 174 16.23 2.09 -27.78
C TYR A 174 15.39 3.08 -28.60
N VAL A 175 15.87 3.52 -29.76
CA VAL A 175 15.06 4.32 -30.69
C VAL A 175 13.84 3.53 -31.17
N SER A 176 14.02 2.28 -31.58
CA SER A 176 12.90 1.39 -31.95
C SER A 176 11.94 1.14 -30.78
N LEU A 177 12.45 1.02 -29.56
CA LEU A 177 11.61 0.90 -28.36
C LEU A 177 10.77 2.16 -28.12
N ILE A 178 11.37 3.34 -28.20
CA ILE A 178 10.68 4.63 -28.01
C ILE A 178 9.59 4.80 -29.07
N ASN A 179 9.89 4.46 -30.33
CA ASN A 179 8.95 4.56 -31.44
C ASN A 179 7.79 3.55 -31.37
N ALA A 180 7.92 2.48 -30.58
CA ALA A 180 6.85 1.50 -30.41
C ALA A 180 5.66 2.05 -29.60
N CYS A 181 5.84 3.15 -28.85
CA CYS A 181 4.78 3.93 -28.21
C CYS A 181 3.75 3.13 -27.39
N ASP A 182 4.21 2.16 -26.59
CA ASP A 182 3.36 1.34 -25.72
C ASP A 182 3.47 1.78 -24.24
N VAL A 183 2.69 1.17 -23.36
CA VAL A 183 2.68 1.39 -21.91
C VAL A 183 4.11 1.23 -21.35
N PRO A 184 4.60 2.20 -20.54
CA PRO A 184 5.91 2.10 -19.92
C PRO A 184 6.11 0.77 -19.17
N GLY A 185 7.18 0.05 -19.52
CA GLY A 185 7.53 -1.23 -18.89
C GLY A 185 7.02 -2.48 -19.61
N ASN A 186 6.12 -2.37 -20.59
CA ASN A 186 5.55 -3.52 -21.30
C ASN A 186 6.63 -4.37 -22.00
N PHE A 187 7.64 -3.72 -22.57
CA PHE A 187 8.78 -4.38 -23.23
C PHE A 187 10.01 -4.58 -22.33
N SER A 188 9.87 -4.35 -21.02
CA SER A 188 10.97 -4.61 -20.07
C SER A 188 11.53 -6.05 -20.15
N PRO A 189 10.73 -7.10 -20.45
CA PRO A 189 11.27 -8.45 -20.62
C PRO A 189 12.29 -8.58 -21.76
N SER A 190 12.20 -7.77 -22.82
CA SER A 190 13.19 -7.77 -23.91
C SER A 190 14.60 -7.36 -23.46
N PHE A 191 14.71 -6.64 -22.35
CA PHE A 191 15.96 -6.17 -21.74
C PHE A 191 16.31 -6.90 -20.44
N SER A 192 15.58 -7.98 -20.13
CA SER A 192 15.70 -8.66 -18.84
C SER A 192 17.09 -9.27 -18.58
N GLU A 193 17.88 -9.56 -19.62
CA GLU A 193 19.29 -9.92 -19.45
C GLU A 193 20.12 -8.79 -18.86
N LEU A 194 19.91 -7.55 -19.32
CA LEU A 194 20.59 -6.37 -18.79
C LEU A 194 20.16 -6.12 -17.34
N GLN A 195 18.86 -6.18 -17.05
CA GLN A 195 18.32 -6.03 -15.70
C GLN A 195 18.89 -7.08 -14.74
N ARG A 196 18.92 -8.35 -15.18
CA ARG A 196 19.52 -9.44 -14.41
C ARG A 196 21.00 -9.17 -14.17
N ASN A 197 21.75 -8.86 -15.21
CA ASN A 197 23.21 -8.70 -15.15
C ASN A 197 23.62 -7.50 -14.30
N PHE A 198 22.83 -6.42 -14.31
CA PHE A 198 23.04 -5.22 -13.48
C PHE A 198 23.10 -5.54 -11.99
N VAL A 199 22.33 -6.54 -11.53
CA VAL A 199 22.32 -6.99 -10.13
C VAL A 199 23.19 -8.24 -9.92
N LYS A 200 23.26 -9.14 -10.92
CA LYS A 200 23.96 -10.43 -10.81
C LYS A 200 25.46 -10.26 -10.62
N HIS A 201 26.11 -9.31 -11.27
CA HIS A 201 27.56 -9.12 -11.23
C HIS A 201 28.00 -8.14 -10.13
N ARG A 202 27.29 -8.13 -8.99
CA ARG A 202 27.58 -7.30 -7.83
C ARG A 202 28.24 -8.09 -6.69
N PRO A 203 29.06 -7.46 -5.83
CA PRO A 203 29.72 -8.12 -4.71
C PRO A 203 28.75 -8.88 -3.79
N THR A 204 29.21 -9.97 -3.20
CA THR A 204 28.39 -10.83 -2.31
C THR A 204 27.79 -10.06 -1.13
N LYS A 205 28.55 -9.10 -0.57
CA LYS A 205 28.07 -8.24 0.52
C LYS A 205 26.93 -7.32 0.08
N LEU A 206 27.03 -6.73 -1.12
CA LEU A 206 25.93 -5.95 -1.70
C LEU A 206 24.69 -6.81 -1.95
N LYS A 207 24.85 -8.07 -2.39
CA LYS A 207 23.71 -8.99 -2.49
C LYS A 207 23.11 -9.37 -1.13
N SER A 208 23.90 -9.36 -0.07
CA SER A 208 23.40 -9.56 1.30
C SER A 208 22.55 -8.36 1.74
N LEU A 209 22.99 -7.14 1.45
CA LEU A 209 22.20 -5.92 1.67
C LEU A 209 20.90 -5.93 0.84
N LEU A 210 20.97 -6.31 -0.44
CA LEU A 210 19.77 -6.41 -1.29
C LEU A 210 18.75 -7.41 -0.73
N ARG A 211 19.20 -8.53 -0.16
CA ARG A 211 18.31 -9.46 0.54
C ARG A 211 17.66 -8.82 1.76
N LEU A 212 18.43 -8.09 2.56
CA LEU A 212 17.93 -7.38 3.73
C LEU A 212 16.83 -6.37 3.37
N VAL A 213 17.09 -5.54 2.35
CA VAL A 213 16.12 -4.54 1.84
C VAL A 213 14.88 -5.21 1.27
N LYS A 214 15.04 -6.28 0.48
CA LYS A 214 13.89 -7.04 -0.06
C LYS A 214 13.07 -7.66 1.06
N HIS A 215 13.70 -8.23 2.07
CA HIS A 215 13.01 -8.79 3.23
C HIS A 215 12.25 -7.71 3.99
N TRP A 216 12.88 -6.55 4.25
CA TRP A 216 12.24 -5.39 4.84
C TRP A 216 11.02 -4.92 4.03
N TYR A 217 11.15 -4.84 2.71
CA TYR A 217 10.07 -4.43 1.82
C TYR A 217 8.91 -5.43 1.74
N GLN A 218 9.21 -6.74 1.81
CA GLN A 218 8.20 -7.81 1.79
C GLN A 218 7.49 -8.00 3.13
N GLN A 219 8.12 -7.61 4.25
CA GLN A 219 7.41 -7.52 5.51
C GLN A 219 6.32 -6.47 5.32
N ARG A 220 5.04 -6.90 5.30
CA ARG A 220 3.90 -5.98 5.30
C ARG A 220 4.18 -4.90 6.35
N ALA A 221 3.89 -3.65 6.01
CA ALA A 221 3.98 -2.52 6.92
C ALA A 221 3.47 -2.92 8.30
N ARG A 222 4.40 -3.16 9.23
CA ARG A 222 4.03 -3.54 10.59
C ARG A 222 3.44 -2.30 11.24
N ASP A 223 2.38 -2.51 12.01
CA ASP A 223 1.92 -1.43 12.84
C ASP A 223 3.02 -1.09 13.85
N ILE A 224 3.26 0.21 14.03
CA ILE A 224 4.26 0.75 14.94
C ILE A 224 3.57 1.36 16.15
N HIS A 225 4.28 1.34 17.27
CA HIS A 225 3.85 2.03 18.48
C HIS A 225 4.20 3.51 18.38
N VAL A 226 3.21 4.37 18.49
CA VAL A 226 3.38 5.82 18.58
C VAL A 226 2.96 6.27 19.98
N THR A 227 3.86 6.95 20.68
CA THR A 227 3.57 7.64 21.94
C THR A 227 3.17 9.07 21.63
N VAL A 228 1.98 9.47 22.02
CA VAL A 228 1.46 10.84 21.88
C VAL A 228 1.65 11.56 23.20
N GLU A 229 2.53 12.55 23.18
CA GLU A 229 2.84 13.41 24.32
C GLU A 229 2.02 14.70 24.24
N GLN A 230 1.51 15.16 25.38
CA GLN A 230 0.82 16.44 25.50
C GLN A 230 1.08 17.01 26.91
N ARG A 231 1.40 18.30 26.99
CA ARG A 231 1.62 18.96 28.28
C ARG A 231 0.37 18.86 29.16
N GLY A 232 0.55 18.37 30.39
CA GLY A 232 -0.54 18.26 31.39
C GLY A 232 -1.41 17.00 31.27
N TYR A 233 -1.09 16.09 30.33
CA TYR A 233 -1.82 14.84 30.14
C TYR A 233 -0.87 13.64 30.15
N PRO A 234 -1.32 12.44 30.58
CA PRO A 234 -0.51 11.24 30.48
C PRO A 234 -0.27 10.85 29.02
N ASP A 235 0.88 10.25 28.75
CA ASP A 235 1.25 9.76 27.43
C ASP A 235 0.21 8.76 26.91
N TYR A 236 -0.23 8.95 25.66
CA TYR A 236 -1.17 8.04 25.02
C TYR A 236 -0.48 7.20 23.95
N LYS A 237 -0.49 5.87 24.13
CA LYS A 237 0.16 4.93 23.22
C LYS A 237 -0.84 4.36 22.24
N LEU A 238 -0.52 4.38 20.96
CA LEU A 238 -1.37 3.86 19.89
C LEU A 238 -0.58 3.03 18.88
N ILE A 239 -1.24 2.02 18.32
CA ILE A 239 -0.70 1.13 17.29
C ILE A 239 -1.23 1.60 15.94
N VAL A 240 -0.33 1.96 15.02
CA VAL A 240 -0.68 2.53 13.71
C VAL A 240 0.16 1.95 12.59
N ASN A 241 -0.47 1.75 11.44
CA ASN A 241 0.25 1.45 10.22
C ASN A 241 0.98 2.72 9.74
N PRO A 242 2.32 2.70 9.55
CA PRO A 242 3.07 3.90 9.18
C PRO A 242 2.74 4.46 7.79
N TYR A 243 2.06 3.68 6.94
CA TYR A 243 1.62 4.12 5.61
C TYR A 243 0.20 4.68 5.60
N GLU A 244 -0.55 4.56 6.70
CA GLU A 244 -1.85 5.20 6.80
C GLU A 244 -1.71 6.73 6.90
N PRO A 245 -2.68 7.49 6.37
CA PRO A 245 -2.69 8.94 6.52
C PRO A 245 -2.76 9.34 8.01
N ILE A 246 -1.98 10.36 8.38
CA ILE A 246 -1.96 10.96 9.73
C ILE A 246 -3.36 11.41 10.17
N LYS A 247 -4.27 11.72 9.23
CA LYS A 247 -5.69 11.96 9.54
C LYS A 247 -6.31 10.83 10.38
N LYS A 248 -6.04 9.55 10.06
CA LYS A 248 -6.53 8.41 10.83
C LYS A 248 -5.95 8.36 12.24
N ILE A 249 -4.68 8.76 12.41
CA ILE A 249 -4.04 8.87 13.72
C ILE A 249 -4.74 9.92 14.56
N LYS A 250 -5.01 11.10 13.99
CA LYS A 250 -5.76 12.17 14.66
C LYS A 250 -7.17 11.73 15.04
N GLU A 251 -7.86 10.98 14.17
CA GLU A 251 -9.17 10.40 14.48
C GLU A 251 -9.11 9.40 15.64
N LYS A 252 -8.08 8.54 15.71
CA LYS A 252 -7.86 7.63 16.86
C LYS A 252 -7.66 8.41 18.16
N ILE A 253 -6.81 9.43 18.15
CA ILE A 253 -6.60 10.32 19.31
C ILE A 253 -7.91 10.99 19.72
N ARG A 254 -8.69 11.48 18.73
CA ARG A 254 -9.99 12.14 18.95
C ARG A 254 -10.97 11.22 19.68
N ARG A 255 -11.11 9.99 19.20
CA ARG A 255 -12.03 8.99 19.78
C ARG A 255 -11.63 8.58 21.19
N SER A 256 -10.33 8.40 21.43
CA SER A 256 -9.85 7.91 22.73
C SER A 256 -9.84 8.97 23.82
N ARG A 257 -9.64 10.24 23.47
CA ARG A 257 -9.56 11.33 24.45
C ARG A 257 -10.79 12.25 24.47
N GLY A 258 -11.79 12.01 23.60
CA GLY A 258 -13.05 12.76 23.58
C GLY A 258 -12.96 14.18 23.02
N TYR A 259 -11.91 14.50 22.25
CA TYR A 259 -11.63 15.89 21.84
C TYR A 259 -12.44 16.35 20.62
N SER A 260 -12.89 17.62 20.59
CA SER A 260 -13.51 18.25 19.42
C SER A 260 -12.56 19.19 18.64
N GLY A 261 -11.50 19.68 19.28
CA GLY A 261 -10.60 20.73 18.77
C GLY A 261 -9.63 20.33 17.64
N LEU A 262 -8.93 21.34 17.09
CA LEU A 262 -8.00 21.15 15.97
C LEU A 262 -6.66 20.57 16.46
N GLN A 263 -6.36 19.33 16.06
CA GLN A 263 -5.12 18.66 16.42
C GLN A 263 -3.95 19.01 15.50
N ARG A 264 -2.87 19.52 16.10
CA ARG A 264 -1.55 19.70 15.46
C ARG A 264 -0.57 18.69 16.04
N LEU A 265 -0.19 17.71 15.23
CA LEU A 265 0.82 16.73 15.61
C LEU A 265 2.17 17.18 15.07
N SER A 266 3.22 17.05 15.87
CA SER A 266 4.59 17.33 15.47
C SER A 266 5.51 16.19 15.88
N PHE A 267 6.60 16.04 15.14
CA PHE A 267 7.63 15.05 15.37
C PHE A 267 8.99 15.74 15.34
N GLN A 268 9.93 15.27 16.16
CA GLN A 268 11.29 15.80 16.20
C GLN A 268 12.28 14.66 16.41
N VAL A 269 13.26 14.56 15.52
CA VAL A 269 14.44 13.72 15.72
C VAL A 269 15.42 14.49 16.61
N PRO A 270 16.11 13.85 17.57
CA PRO A 270 17.15 14.51 18.36
C PRO A 270 18.20 15.17 17.45
N GLY A 271 18.39 16.49 17.61
CA GLY A 271 19.33 17.27 16.80
C GLY A 271 18.73 17.95 15.56
N ASP A 272 17.49 17.63 15.19
CA ASP A 272 16.79 18.25 14.05
C ASP A 272 15.71 19.25 14.50
N GLU A 273 15.25 20.08 13.55
CA GLU A 273 14.09 20.94 13.74
C GLU A 273 12.79 20.13 13.88
N ARG A 274 11.86 20.67 14.67
CA ARG A 274 10.54 20.08 14.87
C ARG A 274 9.68 20.22 13.62
N GLN A 275 9.18 19.09 13.11
CA GLN A 275 8.39 19.04 11.90
C GLN A 275 6.90 18.85 12.21
N LEU A 276 6.04 19.59 11.49
CA LEU A 276 4.59 19.44 11.60
C LEU A 276 4.11 18.27 10.72
N LEU A 277 3.32 17.38 11.32
CA LEU A 277 2.75 16.22 10.66
C LEU A 277 1.44 16.58 9.94
N SER A 278 1.50 16.60 8.61
CA SER A 278 0.38 16.91 7.73
C SER A 278 -0.65 15.80 7.69
N SER A 279 -1.93 16.12 7.88
CA SER A 279 -3.03 15.14 7.88
C SER A 279 -3.15 14.32 6.58
N ARG A 280 -2.67 14.87 5.45
CA ARG A 280 -2.70 14.20 4.12
C ARG A 280 -1.52 13.25 3.90
N SER A 281 -0.49 13.34 4.73
CA SER A 281 0.73 12.51 4.62
C SER A 281 0.66 11.30 5.55
N SER A 282 1.58 10.35 5.38
CA SER A 282 1.76 9.19 6.27
C SER A 282 3.01 9.38 7.14
N LEU A 283 3.14 8.60 8.22
CA LEU A 283 4.35 8.60 9.05
C LEU A 283 5.59 8.18 8.25
N ALA A 284 5.42 7.23 7.32
CA ALA A 284 6.46 6.78 6.40
C ALA A 284 7.05 7.92 5.55
N LYS A 285 6.24 8.93 5.18
CA LYS A 285 6.74 10.12 4.45
C LYS A 285 7.79 10.90 5.25
N TYR A 286 7.68 10.86 6.57
CA TYR A 286 8.60 11.51 7.50
C TYR A 286 9.71 10.56 7.98
N GLY A 287 9.86 9.39 7.35
CA GLY A 287 10.89 8.41 7.73
C GLY A 287 10.60 7.64 9.02
N ILE A 288 9.37 7.68 9.53
CA ILE A 288 8.98 7.06 10.80
C ILE A 288 8.49 5.62 10.54
N PHE A 289 9.33 4.64 10.90
CA PHE A 289 9.06 3.20 10.68
C PHE A 289 9.23 2.33 11.93
N SER A 290 9.45 2.96 13.10
CA SER A 290 9.64 2.27 14.37
C SER A 290 8.93 3.02 15.50
N HIS A 291 9.08 2.53 16.73
CA HIS A 291 8.56 3.22 17.91
C HIS A 291 9.01 4.69 17.92
N THR A 292 8.07 5.61 18.09
CA THR A 292 8.34 7.04 18.04
C THR A 292 7.47 7.83 19.00
N HIS A 293 7.94 9.03 19.36
CA HIS A 293 7.23 10.00 20.16
C HIS A 293 6.77 11.15 19.27
N VAL A 294 5.49 11.47 19.30
CA VAL A 294 4.90 12.63 18.62
C VAL A 294 4.25 13.53 19.66
N TYR A 295 4.37 14.83 19.44
CA TYR A 295 3.82 15.80 20.35
C TYR A 295 2.53 16.38 19.79
N LEU A 296 1.48 16.38 20.60
CA LEU A 296 0.17 16.92 20.31
C LEU A 296 0.06 18.33 20.88
N LEU A 297 -0.11 19.30 19.98
CA LEU A 297 -0.61 20.63 20.29
C LEU A 297 -2.09 20.68 19.94
N GLU A 298 -2.88 21.02 20.95
CA GLU A 298 -4.28 21.35 20.78
C GLU A 298 -4.39 22.84 20.46
N ALA A 299 -4.91 23.16 19.28
CA ALA A 299 -5.43 24.49 19.04
C ALA A 299 -6.88 24.48 19.55
N ILE A 300 -7.09 25.03 20.74
CA ILE A 300 -8.42 25.38 21.22
C ILE A 300 -9.01 26.28 20.13
N PRO A 301 -10.10 25.88 19.43
CA PRO A 301 -10.78 26.85 18.57
C PRO A 301 -11.16 28.02 19.48
N PRO A 302 -10.90 29.29 19.10
CA PRO A 302 -11.32 30.41 19.93
C PRO A 302 -12.81 30.23 20.23
N GLU A 303 -13.18 30.26 21.51
CA GLU A 303 -14.58 30.35 21.90
C GLU A 303 -15.18 31.52 21.14
N ILE A 304 -16.29 31.27 20.45
CA ILE A 304 -17.03 32.34 19.79
C ILE A 304 -17.94 32.96 20.84
N GLN A 305 -18.12 34.27 20.78
CA GLN A 305 -19.10 34.98 21.56
C GLN A 305 -20.38 35.10 20.73
N VAL A 306 -21.45 34.43 21.14
CA VAL A 306 -22.77 34.57 20.50
C VAL A 306 -23.70 35.37 21.37
N PHE A 307 -24.57 36.16 20.76
CA PHE A 307 -25.62 36.90 21.46
C PHE A 307 -26.94 36.16 21.36
N VAL A 308 -27.67 36.03 22.44
CA VAL A 308 -29.02 35.46 22.44
C VAL A 308 -29.98 36.57 22.76
N LYS A 309 -30.83 36.92 21.79
CA LYS A 309 -31.88 37.91 21.92
C LYS A 309 -33.13 37.28 22.50
N ASN A 310 -33.53 37.75 23.66
CA ASN A 310 -34.69 37.28 24.40
C ASN A 310 -36.00 37.88 23.87
N PRO A 311 -37.15 37.30 24.22
CA PRO A 311 -38.47 37.82 23.83
C PRO A 311 -38.78 39.23 24.35
N ASP A 312 -38.13 39.66 25.44
CA ASP A 312 -38.22 41.02 26.00
C ASP A 312 -37.40 42.04 25.20
N GLY A 313 -36.58 41.58 24.25
CA GLY A 313 -35.73 42.39 23.40
C GLY A 313 -34.30 42.58 23.91
N GLU A 314 -33.97 42.10 25.11
CA GLU A 314 -32.61 42.15 25.66
C GLU A 314 -31.73 41.06 25.04
N SER A 315 -30.43 41.33 24.91
CA SER A 315 -29.46 40.37 24.36
C SER A 315 -28.38 40.05 25.39
N TYR A 316 -28.14 38.76 25.60
CA TYR A 316 -27.13 38.25 26.53
C TYR A 316 -26.02 37.54 25.75
N ALA A 317 -24.76 37.69 26.19
CA ALA A 317 -23.61 37.13 25.50
C ALA A 317 -23.17 35.78 26.12
N TYR A 318 -22.89 34.80 25.26
CA TYR A 318 -22.49 33.45 25.64
C TYR A 318 -21.18 33.07 24.93
N ALA A 319 -20.21 32.57 25.70
CA ALA A 319 -18.97 32.03 25.17
C ALA A 319 -19.14 30.51 24.93
N ILE A 320 -18.94 30.07 23.69
CA ILE A 320 -19.20 28.68 23.30
C ILE A 320 -18.23 28.19 22.21
N ASP A 321 -17.81 26.92 22.27
CA ASP A 321 -17.09 26.26 21.16
C ASP A 321 -18.05 26.18 19.95
N PRO A 322 -17.69 26.68 18.75
CA PRO A 322 -18.54 26.59 17.57
C PRO A 322 -18.89 25.14 17.18
N ASN A 323 -18.10 24.15 17.61
CA ASN A 323 -18.39 22.74 17.38
C ASN A 323 -19.30 22.11 18.45
N SER A 324 -19.65 22.83 19.52
CA SER A 324 -20.62 22.37 20.52
C SER A 324 -22.02 22.23 19.92
N PHE A 325 -22.77 21.29 20.46
CA PHE A 325 -24.18 21.10 20.12
C PHE A 325 -25.03 22.29 20.60
N VAL A 326 -26.11 22.58 19.88
CA VAL A 326 -27.10 23.60 20.26
C VAL A 326 -27.64 23.35 21.67
N LEU A 327 -27.74 22.08 22.09
CA LEU A 327 -28.11 21.72 23.46
C LEU A 327 -27.19 22.37 24.52
N GLY A 328 -25.88 22.46 24.26
CA GLY A 328 -24.92 23.08 25.18
C GLY A 328 -25.15 24.58 25.35
N LEU A 329 -25.58 25.28 24.29
CA LEU A 329 -25.98 26.69 24.41
C LEU A 329 -27.26 26.83 25.24
N LYS A 330 -28.22 25.91 25.06
CA LYS A 330 -29.46 25.91 25.83
C LYS A 330 -29.23 25.63 27.33
N GLU A 331 -28.25 24.79 27.65
CA GLU A 331 -27.79 24.57 29.03
C GLU A 331 -27.30 25.87 29.65
N GLN A 332 -26.42 26.61 28.97
CA GLN A 332 -25.94 27.89 29.48
C GLN A 332 -27.06 28.93 29.64
N ILE A 333 -28.04 28.95 28.73
CA ILE A 333 -29.22 29.83 28.87
C ILE A 333 -30.07 29.42 30.08
N GLU A 334 -30.27 28.12 30.32
CA GLU A 334 -31.00 27.63 31.50
C GLU A 334 -30.26 28.00 32.79
N ASP A 335 -28.95 27.83 32.83
CA ASP A 335 -28.11 28.14 34.00
C ASP A 335 -28.11 29.64 34.32
N GLN A 336 -28.07 30.51 33.30
CA GLN A 336 -28.00 31.96 33.50
C GLN A 336 -29.37 32.63 33.66
N GLN A 337 -30.38 32.17 32.92
CA GLN A 337 -31.69 32.83 32.84
C GLN A 337 -32.82 32.04 33.50
N GLY A 338 -32.57 30.79 33.92
CA GLY A 338 -33.56 29.94 34.57
C GLY A 338 -34.68 29.43 33.66
N LEU A 339 -34.62 29.68 32.34
CA LEU A 339 -35.61 29.20 31.38
C LEU A 339 -35.35 27.72 31.05
N PRO A 340 -36.28 26.78 31.33
CA PRO A 340 -35.99 25.37 31.15
C PRO A 340 -35.65 25.00 29.71
N LYS A 341 -34.62 24.18 29.48
CA LYS A 341 -34.15 23.80 28.12
C LYS A 341 -35.28 23.35 27.18
N LYS A 342 -36.25 22.59 27.72
CA LYS A 342 -37.41 22.07 26.97
C LYS A 342 -38.33 23.17 26.44
N GLN A 343 -38.36 24.32 27.12
CA GLN A 343 -39.15 25.48 26.76
C GLN A 343 -38.40 26.43 25.82
N GLN A 344 -37.09 26.23 25.62
CA GLN A 344 -36.26 27.05 24.76
C GLN A 344 -36.35 26.61 23.28
N GLN A 345 -36.56 27.58 22.40
CA GLN A 345 -36.42 27.44 20.95
C GLN A 345 -35.46 28.50 20.43
N LEU A 346 -34.32 28.06 19.93
CA LEU A 346 -33.31 28.92 19.32
C LEU A 346 -33.51 28.95 17.80
N GLU A 347 -33.42 30.13 17.23
CA GLU A 347 -33.53 30.37 15.79
C GLU A 347 -32.35 31.22 15.31
N PHE A 348 -31.83 30.89 14.13
CA PHE A 348 -30.79 31.65 13.44
C PHE A 348 -31.08 31.67 11.94
N GLN A 349 -31.00 32.85 11.31
CA GLN A 349 -31.30 33.05 9.89
C GLN A 349 -32.65 32.47 9.41
N GLY A 350 -33.68 32.52 10.26
CA GLY A 350 -35.01 31.96 9.93
C GLY A 350 -35.14 30.45 10.13
N GLN A 351 -34.09 29.78 10.64
CA GLN A 351 -34.08 28.33 10.87
C GLN A 351 -34.07 27.99 12.36
N VAL A 352 -35.00 27.11 12.77
CA VAL A 352 -35.05 26.56 14.14
C VAL A 352 -33.93 25.55 14.33
N LEU A 353 -33.10 25.78 15.35
CA LEU A 353 -31.93 24.98 15.65
C LEU A 353 -32.29 23.69 16.39
N GLN A 354 -31.71 22.57 15.96
CA GLN A 354 -31.92 21.24 16.53
C GLN A 354 -30.84 20.91 17.57
N ASP A 355 -31.26 20.34 18.70
CA ASP A 355 -30.41 20.12 19.88
C ASP A 355 -29.15 19.30 19.59
N TRP A 356 -29.21 18.33 18.67
CA TRP A 356 -28.11 17.42 18.33
C TRP A 356 -27.19 17.90 17.19
N LEU A 357 -27.45 19.08 16.61
CA LEU A 357 -26.58 19.67 15.59
C LEU A 357 -25.65 20.71 16.22
N SER A 358 -24.44 20.86 15.68
CA SER A 358 -23.46 21.84 16.17
C SER A 358 -23.78 23.26 15.66
N LEU A 359 -23.40 24.30 16.41
CA LEU A 359 -23.55 25.70 15.99
C LEU A 359 -22.88 25.99 14.63
N ARG A 360 -21.68 25.44 14.40
CA ARG A 360 -20.99 25.48 13.10
C ARG A 360 -21.75 24.80 11.96
N GLY A 361 -22.63 23.86 12.29
CA GLY A 361 -23.49 23.19 11.30
C GLY A 361 -24.56 24.12 10.73
N TYR A 362 -24.86 25.21 11.44
CA TYR A 362 -25.75 26.29 11.03
C TYR A 362 -25.00 27.55 10.58
N ASP A 363 -23.68 27.43 10.38
CA ASP A 363 -22.79 28.54 10.03
C ASP A 363 -22.86 29.73 11.01
N VAL A 364 -23.13 29.46 12.30
CA VAL A 364 -23.05 30.47 13.36
C VAL A 364 -21.58 30.86 13.58
N GLN A 365 -21.30 32.15 13.51
CA GLN A 365 -19.98 32.76 13.64
C GLN A 365 -19.86 33.60 14.92
N ASP A 366 -18.67 34.13 15.15
CA ASP A 366 -18.41 35.04 16.26
C ASP A 366 -19.24 36.32 16.12
N SER A 367 -19.77 36.79 17.25
CA SER A 367 -20.66 37.95 17.38
C SER A 367 -22.03 37.82 16.71
N ASP A 368 -22.43 36.63 16.25
CA ASP A 368 -23.77 36.40 15.71
C ASP A 368 -24.86 36.45 16.78
N THR A 369 -26.07 36.84 16.38
CA THR A 369 -27.24 36.90 17.27
C THR A 369 -28.26 35.81 16.94
N LEU A 370 -28.56 34.96 17.91
CA LEU A 370 -29.63 33.97 17.88
C LEU A 370 -30.88 34.50 18.56
N ILE A 371 -32.05 34.11 18.08
CA ILE A 371 -33.34 34.51 18.66
C ILE A 371 -33.82 33.40 19.58
N LEU A 372 -34.09 33.73 20.85
CA LEU A 372 -34.70 32.83 21.80
C LEU A 372 -36.21 33.08 21.87
N SER A 373 -36.98 32.02 21.68
CA SER A 373 -38.44 32.02 21.88
C SER A 373 -38.87 30.95 22.88
N LYS A 374 -39.96 31.22 23.59
CA LYS A 374 -40.53 30.30 24.57
C LYS A 374 -41.63 29.45 23.93
N LYS A 375 -41.47 28.13 23.95
CA LYS A 375 -42.53 27.19 23.57
C LYS A 375 -43.64 27.23 24.64
N LYS A 376 -44.91 27.39 24.23
CA LYS A 376 -46.06 27.22 25.14
C LYS A 376 -46.28 25.72 25.36
N GLU A 377 -46.36 25.28 26.62
CA GLU A 377 -46.81 23.92 26.91
C GLU A 377 -48.30 23.77 26.55
N GLY A 378 -48.62 22.73 25.79
CA GLY A 378 -49.99 22.38 25.43
C GLY A 378 -50.10 20.93 24.99
N GLN A 379 -50.65 20.11 25.90
CA GLN A 379 -51.16 18.74 25.76
C GLN A 379 -50.14 17.59 25.66
N ALA A 380 -49.95 16.95 26.82
CA ALA A 380 -49.70 15.52 26.88
C ALA A 380 -50.82 14.78 26.12
N LEU A 381 -50.45 14.10 25.03
CA LEU A 381 -51.25 13.03 24.45
C LEU A 381 -50.91 11.74 25.20
N PHE A 382 -51.56 11.52 26.33
CA PHE A 382 -51.82 10.16 26.83
C PHE A 382 -53.34 9.97 26.84
N PRO A 383 -53.91 9.02 26.08
CA PRO A 383 -55.26 8.57 26.36
C PRO A 383 -55.23 7.70 27.63
N ALA A 384 -56.21 7.93 28.50
CA ALA A 384 -56.42 7.12 29.69
C ALA A 384 -57.13 5.80 29.32
N SER A 385 -56.66 4.74 29.99
CA SER A 385 -57.22 3.37 30.16
C SER A 385 -57.24 2.45 28.95
#